data_AF-A0A645BKG1-F1
#
_entry.id   AF-A0A645BKG1-F1
#
_cell.length_a   1.000
_cell.length_b   1.000
_cell.length_c   1.000
_cell.angle_alpha   90.00
_cell.angle_beta   90.00
_cell.angle_gamma   90.00
#
_symmetry.space_group_name_H-M   'P 1'
#
loop_
_entity.id
_entity.type
_entity.pdbx_description
1 polymer ?
#
loop_
_entity_poly.entity_id
_entity_poly.type
_entity_poly.pdbx_seq_one_letter_code
_entity_poly.pdbx_strand_id
1 'polypeptide(L)'
;MLIFLATGTILFTLVMGSVALPIILKYLPPPGEPATVREERLAREASCHAAMSELTLSDEEVQTHSPEWVAMHQEVMGHLMQEYRNRLQLLDDATGVATSLESAREAPEVVQQRKQRYVLEIEMRLRCIRAERDAVYAERHKHLINDETLRTIVSELDLQEISMRKRQLAARRAAGLDAKTTQQAAGH
;
A
#
# COMPACT_ATOMS: atom_id res chain seq x y z
N MET A 1 40.27 51.98 -26.39
CA MET A 1 40.97 51.00 -25.53
C MET A 1 40.10 50.52 -24.36
N LEU A 2 39.53 51.41 -23.53
CA LEU A 2 38.68 51.00 -22.39
C LEU A 2 37.44 50.16 -22.76
N ILE A 3 36.77 50.50 -23.87
CA ILE A 3 35.57 49.77 -24.33
C ILE A 3 35.89 48.32 -24.70
N PHE A 4 37.04 48.08 -25.35
CA PHE A 4 37.48 46.74 -25.76
C PHE A 4 37.83 45.84 -24.56
N LEU A 5 38.41 46.44 -23.52
CA LEU A 5 38.73 45.73 -22.28
C LEU A 5 37.46 45.43 -21.47
N ALA A 6 36.51 46.36 -21.46
CA ALA A 6 35.20 46.16 -20.82
C ALA A 6 34.40 45.04 -21.51
N THR A 7 34.27 45.06 -22.84
CA THR A 7 33.54 44.02 -23.56
C THR A 7 34.24 42.66 -23.48
N GLY A 8 35.59 42.63 -23.52
CA GLY A 8 36.36 41.40 -23.36
C GLY A 8 36.15 40.74 -21.99
N THR A 9 36.18 41.51 -20.91
CA THR A 9 35.96 40.98 -19.55
C THR A 9 34.51 40.55 -19.31
N ILE A 10 33.53 41.25 -19.87
CA ILE A 10 32.11 40.83 -19.84
C ILE A 10 31.94 39.47 -20.54
N LEU A 11 32.46 39.33 -21.76
CA LEU A 11 32.37 38.06 -22.49
C LEU A 11 33.11 36.93 -21.75
N PHE A 12 34.29 37.22 -21.20
CA PHE A 12 35.07 36.25 -20.44
C PHE A 12 34.33 35.74 -19.20
N THR A 13 33.74 36.64 -18.40
CA THR A 13 32.98 36.26 -17.19
C THR A 13 31.71 35.50 -17.54
N LEU A 14 31.02 35.84 -18.64
CA LEU A 14 29.85 35.09 -19.10
C LEU A 14 30.20 33.68 -19.56
N VAL A 15 31.27 33.52 -20.35
CA VAL A 15 31.74 32.20 -20.79
C VAL A 15 32.20 31.37 -19.59
N MET A 16 32.97 31.98 -18.69
CA MET A 16 33.43 31.31 -17.48
C MET A 16 32.28 30.92 -16.56
N GLY A 17 31.27 31.78 -16.36
CA GLY A 17 30.07 31.44 -15.61
C GLY A 17 29.25 30.32 -16.25
N SER A 18 29.10 30.35 -17.57
CA SER A 18 28.37 29.34 -18.34
C SER A 18 29.02 27.96 -18.30
N VAL A 19 30.36 27.89 -18.22
CA VAL A 19 31.10 26.62 -18.11
C VAL A 19 31.31 26.19 -16.65
N ALA A 20 31.57 27.13 -15.73
CA ALA A 20 31.84 26.81 -14.32
C ALA A 20 30.58 26.30 -13.60
N LEU A 21 29.42 26.91 -13.85
CA LEU A 21 28.17 26.53 -13.18
C LEU A 21 27.75 25.06 -13.42
N PRO A 22 27.69 24.55 -14.66
CA PRO A 22 27.33 23.14 -14.90
C PRO A 22 28.38 22.17 -14.37
N ILE A 23 29.66 22.57 -14.31
CA ILE A 23 30.71 21.74 -13.71
C ILE A 23 30.52 21.66 -12.19
N ILE A 24 30.27 22.78 -11.52
CA ILE A 24 30.01 22.81 -10.06
C ILE A 24 28.74 22.03 -9.73
N LEU A 25 27.67 22.17 -10.51
CA LEU A 25 26.42 21.43 -10.31
C LEU A 25 26.57 19.92 -10.49
N LYS A 26 27.50 19.46 -11.35
CA LYS A 26 27.81 18.02 -11.51
C LYS A 26 28.51 17.41 -10.30
N TYR A 27 29.18 18.23 -9.48
CA TYR A 27 29.87 17.78 -8.27
C TYR A 27 29.04 18.02 -7.00
N LEU A 28 27.89 18.71 -7.11
CA LEU A 28 26.97 18.82 -5.99
C LEU A 28 26.26 17.47 -5.84
N PRO A 29 26.19 16.89 -4.62
CA PRO A 29 25.37 15.70 -4.41
C PRO A 29 23.94 16.00 -4.86
N PRO A 30 23.24 15.03 -5.46
CA PRO A 30 21.84 15.22 -5.81
C PRO A 30 21.08 15.75 -4.59
N PRO A 31 20.16 16.73 -4.76
CA PRO A 31 19.36 17.19 -3.63
C PRO A 31 18.72 15.95 -3.01
N GLY A 32 18.99 15.73 -1.72
CA GLY A 32 18.46 14.57 -1.01
C GLY A 32 16.93 14.57 -1.05
N GLU A 33 16.34 13.39 -0.83
CA GLU A 33 14.89 13.24 -0.70
C GLU A 33 14.35 14.29 0.30
N PRO A 34 13.33 15.09 -0.08
CA PRO A 34 12.75 16.06 0.84
C PRO A 34 12.28 15.38 2.12
N ALA A 35 12.47 16.03 3.28
CA ALA A 35 12.15 15.42 4.57
C ALA A 35 10.70 14.90 4.64
N THR A 36 9.75 15.64 4.09
CA THR A 36 8.33 15.24 4.03
C THR A 36 8.08 14.00 3.18
N VAL A 37 8.80 13.86 2.05
CA VAL A 37 8.71 12.69 1.17
C VAL A 37 9.32 11.47 1.85
N ARG A 38 10.46 11.65 2.53
CA ARG A 38 11.10 10.60 3.31
C ARG A 38 10.24 10.14 4.49
N GLU A 39 9.64 11.06 5.23
CA GLU A 39 8.69 10.78 6.32
C GLU A 39 7.52 9.95 5.81
N GLU A 40 6.90 10.37 4.71
CA GLU A 40 5.79 9.65 4.09
C GLU A 40 6.20 8.25 3.64
N ARG A 41 7.34 8.11 2.95
CA ARG A 41 7.84 6.82 2.47
C ARG A 41 8.08 5.83 3.62
N LEU A 42 8.75 6.27 4.68
CA LEU A 42 9.02 5.44 5.86
C LEU A 42 7.72 5.03 6.57
N ALA A 43 6.74 5.93 6.66
CA ALA A 43 5.45 5.59 7.25
C ALA A 43 4.67 4.59 6.40
N ARG A 44 4.72 4.72 5.07
CA ARG A 44 4.11 3.76 4.14
C ARG A 44 4.77 2.39 4.23
N GLU A 45 6.10 2.34 4.30
CA GLU A 45 6.87 1.12 4.55
C GLU A 45 6.46 0.44 5.87
N ALA A 46 6.44 1.20 6.98
CA ALA A 46 6.03 0.69 8.29
C ALA A 46 4.59 0.14 8.27
N SER A 47 3.67 0.84 7.61
CA SER A 47 2.29 0.40 7.46
C SER A 47 2.16 -0.90 6.66
N CYS A 48 2.93 -1.05 5.57
CA CYS A 48 2.95 -2.27 4.77
C CYS A 48 3.49 -3.46 5.56
N HIS A 49 4.55 -3.24 6.36
CA HIS A 49 5.08 -4.27 7.24
C HIS A 49 4.06 -4.73 8.30
N ALA A 50 3.32 -3.80 8.90
CA ALA A 50 2.25 -4.13 9.83
C ALA A 50 1.13 -4.94 9.17
N ALA A 51 0.72 -4.57 7.96
CA ALA A 51 -0.25 -5.34 7.18
C ALA A 51 0.22 -6.77 6.88
N MET A 52 1.50 -6.93 6.54
CA MET A 52 2.09 -8.24 6.30
C MET A 52 2.17 -9.09 7.57
N SER A 53 2.47 -8.49 8.73
CA SER A 53 2.46 -9.24 9.99
C SER A 53 1.06 -9.75 10.36
N GLU A 54 0.02 -8.97 10.06
CA GLU A 54 -1.38 -9.37 10.24
C GLU A 54 -1.77 -10.54 9.32
N LEU A 55 -1.10 -10.70 8.17
CA LEU A 55 -1.26 -11.81 7.23
C LEU A 55 -0.44 -13.04 7.64
N THR A 56 -0.42 -13.38 8.93
CA THR A 56 0.21 -14.62 9.43
C THR A 56 -0.79 -15.39 10.27
N LEU A 57 -0.98 -16.69 9.95
CA LEU A 57 -1.79 -17.56 10.79
C LEU A 57 -0.99 -17.94 12.03
N SER A 58 -1.62 -17.89 13.18
CA SER A 58 -1.05 -18.43 14.40
C SER A 58 -1.01 -19.96 14.37
N ASP A 59 -0.06 -20.56 15.08
CA ASP A 59 0.02 -22.02 15.23
C ASP A 59 -1.25 -22.61 15.84
N GLU A 60 -1.96 -21.83 16.65
CA GLU A 60 -3.25 -22.20 17.25
C GLU A 60 -4.37 -22.27 16.19
N GLU A 61 -4.45 -21.29 15.29
CA GLU A 61 -5.42 -21.31 14.17
C GLU A 61 -5.17 -22.48 13.22
N VAL A 62 -3.90 -22.79 12.95
CA VAL A 62 -3.53 -23.93 12.09
C VAL A 62 -3.95 -25.26 12.70
N GLN A 63 -3.84 -25.42 14.03
CA GLN A 63 -4.20 -26.65 14.72
C GLN A 63 -5.72 -26.79 14.96
N THR A 64 -6.43 -25.67 15.10
CA THR A 64 -7.86 -25.66 15.44
C THR A 64 -8.75 -25.89 14.22
N HIS A 65 -8.28 -25.53 13.02
CA HIS A 65 -9.06 -25.60 11.78
C HIS A 65 -8.73 -26.82 10.90
N SER A 66 -9.65 -27.14 9.98
CA SER A 66 -9.43 -28.25 9.04
C SER A 66 -8.29 -27.95 8.06
N PRO A 67 -7.58 -28.98 7.56
CA PRO A 67 -6.51 -28.79 6.58
C PRO A 67 -6.96 -28.03 5.32
N GLU A 68 -8.19 -28.27 4.86
CA GLU A 68 -8.78 -27.56 3.72
C GLU A 68 -9.00 -26.07 4.00
N TRP A 69 -9.42 -25.72 5.22
CA TRP A 69 -9.59 -24.34 5.64
C TRP A 69 -8.24 -23.62 5.69
N VAL A 70 -7.22 -24.26 6.27
CA VAL A 70 -5.86 -23.72 6.39
C VAL A 70 -5.26 -23.48 5.01
N ALA A 71 -5.35 -24.46 4.10
CA ALA A 71 -4.84 -24.33 2.74
C ALA A 71 -5.49 -23.15 1.99
N MET A 72 -6.82 -22.99 2.11
CA MET A 72 -7.54 -21.88 1.49
C MET A 72 -7.11 -20.52 2.06
N HIS A 73 -6.91 -20.42 3.38
CA HIS A 73 -6.45 -19.18 4.02
C HIS A 73 -5.03 -18.85 3.58
N GLN A 74 -4.13 -19.83 3.59
CA GLN A 74 -2.75 -19.65 3.14
C GLN A 74 -2.65 -19.23 1.67
N GLU A 75 -3.50 -19.76 0.79
CA GLU A 75 -3.58 -19.35 -0.63
C GLU A 75 -3.92 -17.85 -0.74
N VAL A 76 -5.00 -17.41 -0.08
CA VAL A 76 -5.43 -16.00 -0.08
C VAL A 76 -4.37 -15.09 0.52
N MET A 77 -3.80 -15.48 1.66
CA MET A 77 -2.77 -14.70 2.34
C MET A 77 -1.48 -14.60 1.53
N GLY A 78 -1.08 -15.68 0.83
CA GLY A 78 0.05 -15.67 -0.07
C GLY A 78 -0.11 -14.67 -1.21
N HIS A 79 -1.31 -14.61 -1.81
CA HIS A 79 -1.64 -13.61 -2.83
C HIS A 79 -1.56 -12.17 -2.29
N LEU A 80 -2.15 -11.90 -1.12
CA LEU A 80 -2.11 -10.57 -0.51
C LEU A 80 -0.69 -10.17 -0.09
N MET A 81 0.09 -11.09 0.47
CA MET A 81 1.47 -10.85 0.86
C MET A 81 2.34 -10.50 -0.36
N GLN A 82 2.08 -11.12 -1.52
CA GLN A 82 2.76 -10.77 -2.76
C GLN A 82 2.38 -9.36 -3.25
N GLU A 83 1.12 -8.96 -3.12
CA GLU A 83 0.65 -7.60 -3.43
C GLU A 83 1.36 -6.55 -2.56
N TYR A 84 1.48 -6.80 -1.25
CA TYR A 84 2.20 -5.93 -0.32
C TYR A 84 3.71 -5.88 -0.57
N ARG A 85 4.34 -7.02 -0.87
CA ARG A 85 5.77 -7.05 -1.27
C ARG A 85 6.02 -6.24 -2.54
N ASN A 86 5.14 -6.35 -3.52
CA ASN A 86 5.23 -5.54 -4.73
C ASN A 86 5.12 -4.05 -4.38
N ARG A 87 4.14 -3.66 -3.54
CA ARG A 87 4.00 -2.27 -3.07
C ARG A 87 5.27 -1.75 -2.37
N LEU A 88 5.94 -2.59 -1.58
CA LEU A 88 7.23 -2.26 -0.96
C LEU A 88 8.33 -2.04 -2.01
N GLN A 89 8.43 -2.93 -2.99
CA GLN A 89 9.38 -2.78 -4.12
C GLN A 89 9.11 -1.51 -4.91
N LEU A 90 7.84 -1.12 -5.11
CA LEU A 90 7.45 0.13 -5.76
C LEU A 90 7.80 1.39 -4.94
N LEU A 91 7.84 1.26 -3.61
CA LEU A 91 8.26 2.35 -2.73
C LEU A 91 9.79 2.57 -2.80
N ASP A 92 10.55 1.50 -3.06
CA ASP A 92 11.99 1.54 -3.29
C ASP A 92 12.36 1.94 -4.74
N ASP A 93 11.60 1.45 -5.72
CA ASP A 93 11.76 1.74 -7.15
C ASP A 93 10.52 2.49 -7.65
N ALA A 94 10.62 3.81 -7.82
CA ALA A 94 9.53 4.72 -8.20
C ALA A 94 8.89 4.48 -9.60
N THR A 95 8.35 3.29 -9.87
CA THR A 95 7.59 2.97 -11.10
C THR A 95 6.57 1.86 -10.84
N GLY A 96 5.29 2.22 -10.84
CA GLY A 96 4.21 1.32 -10.42
C GLY A 96 3.54 0.50 -11.51
N VAL A 97 2.89 -0.60 -11.10
CA VAL A 97 1.76 -1.26 -11.79
C VAL A 97 0.90 -2.02 -10.76
N ALA A 98 -0.43 -1.92 -10.90
CA ALA A 98 -1.42 -2.76 -10.22
C ALA A 98 -1.96 -3.82 -11.19
N THR A 99 -2.00 -5.08 -10.77
CA THR A 99 -2.60 -6.18 -11.55
C THR A 99 -3.96 -6.53 -10.96
N SER A 100 -5.02 -6.30 -11.73
CA SER A 100 -6.37 -6.80 -11.44
C SER A 100 -6.58 -8.17 -12.09
N LEU A 101 -7.04 -9.14 -11.30
CA LEU A 101 -7.34 -10.51 -11.73
C LEU A 101 -8.63 -10.55 -12.58
N GLU A 102 -8.52 -10.98 -13.84
CA GLU A 102 -9.65 -11.23 -14.75
C GLU A 102 -10.35 -12.58 -14.47
N SER A 103 -11.63 -12.62 -14.80
CA SER A 103 -12.62 -13.61 -14.38
C SER A 103 -12.94 -14.62 -15.49
N ALA A 104 -12.68 -15.93 -15.28
CA ALA A 104 -13.08 -17.01 -16.19
C ALA A 104 -14.34 -17.77 -15.67
N ARG A 105 -15.27 -18.09 -16.60
CA ARG A 105 -16.56 -18.77 -16.37
C ARG A 105 -16.38 -20.27 -16.11
N GLU A 106 -16.99 -20.85 -15.06
CA GLU A 106 -17.07 -22.32 -14.87
C GLU A 106 -18.08 -22.75 -13.78
N ALA A 107 -18.32 -24.06 -13.67
CA ALA A 107 -19.40 -24.82 -12.99
C ALA A 107 -19.96 -24.29 -11.63
N PRO A 108 -21.25 -24.57 -11.31
CA PRO A 108 -21.94 -23.97 -10.15
C PRO A 108 -21.34 -24.28 -8.77
N GLU A 109 -20.68 -25.42 -8.56
CA GLU A 109 -19.98 -25.73 -7.30
C GLU A 109 -18.68 -24.92 -7.16
N VAL A 110 -17.92 -24.78 -8.25
CA VAL A 110 -16.73 -23.91 -8.32
C VAL A 110 -17.12 -22.45 -8.06
N VAL A 111 -18.31 -22.03 -8.49
CA VAL A 111 -18.83 -20.67 -8.23
C VAL A 111 -19.06 -20.43 -6.74
N GLN A 112 -19.58 -21.40 -5.98
CA GLN A 112 -19.81 -21.21 -4.54
C GLN A 112 -18.51 -21.18 -3.74
N GLN A 113 -17.57 -22.07 -4.06
CA GLN A 113 -16.25 -22.05 -3.42
C GLN A 113 -15.50 -20.74 -3.72
N ARG A 114 -15.57 -20.22 -4.97
CA ARG A 114 -15.01 -18.91 -5.33
C ARG A 114 -15.67 -17.75 -4.57
N LYS A 115 -16.99 -17.77 -4.38
CA LYS A 115 -17.68 -16.75 -3.59
C LYS A 115 -17.21 -16.73 -2.14
N GLN A 116 -17.03 -17.89 -1.52
CA GLN A 116 -16.50 -18.00 -0.16
C GLN A 116 -15.05 -17.51 -0.07
N ARG A 117 -14.19 -17.91 -1.02
CA ARG A 117 -12.82 -17.41 -1.14
C ARG A 117 -12.77 -15.89 -1.29
N TYR A 118 -13.65 -15.32 -2.11
CA TYR A 118 -13.72 -13.88 -2.32
C TYR A 118 -14.17 -13.11 -1.07
N VAL A 119 -15.12 -13.66 -0.30
CA VAL A 119 -15.50 -13.08 1.00
C VAL A 119 -14.31 -13.08 1.95
N LEU A 120 -13.59 -14.21 2.04
CA LEU A 120 -12.40 -14.32 2.88
C LEU A 120 -11.31 -13.31 2.47
N GLU A 121 -11.05 -13.18 1.17
CA GLU A 121 -10.08 -12.21 0.64
C GLU A 121 -10.44 -10.77 1.03
N ILE A 122 -11.71 -10.38 0.93
CA ILE A 122 -12.16 -9.05 1.36
C ILE A 122 -12.01 -8.87 2.87
N GLU A 123 -12.33 -9.90 3.67
CA GLU A 123 -12.19 -9.85 5.12
C GLU A 123 -10.72 -9.68 5.54
N MET A 124 -9.81 -10.42 4.91
CA MET A 124 -8.38 -10.28 5.15
C MET A 124 -7.85 -8.91 4.73
N ARG A 125 -8.25 -8.38 3.56
CA ARG A 125 -7.89 -7.01 3.16
C ARG A 125 -8.36 -5.96 4.16
N LEU A 126 -9.56 -6.11 4.73
CA LEU A 126 -10.06 -5.19 5.75
C LEU A 126 -9.25 -5.26 7.05
N ARG A 127 -8.73 -6.43 7.43
CA ARG A 127 -7.79 -6.56 8.57
C ARG A 127 -6.48 -5.85 8.27
N CYS A 128 -5.91 -6.05 7.08
CA CYS A 128 -4.71 -5.35 6.65
C CYS A 128 -4.86 -3.83 6.70
N ILE A 129 -5.95 -3.26 6.14
CA ILE A 129 -6.19 -1.81 6.16
C ILE A 129 -6.25 -1.27 7.60
N ARG A 130 -6.82 -2.04 8.55
CA ARG A 130 -6.83 -1.65 9.96
C ARG A 130 -5.41 -1.66 10.56
N ALA A 131 -4.64 -2.72 10.31
CA ALA A 131 -3.25 -2.82 10.75
C ALA A 131 -2.38 -1.68 10.17
N GLU A 132 -2.58 -1.33 8.90
CA GLU A 132 -1.91 -0.17 8.27
C GLU A 132 -2.25 1.12 9.02
N ARG A 133 -3.54 1.36 9.29
CA ARG A 133 -3.99 2.57 9.98
C ARG A 133 -3.39 2.66 11.38
N ASP A 134 -3.42 1.56 12.14
CA ASP A 134 -2.88 1.51 13.50
C ASP A 134 -1.37 1.76 13.51
N ALA A 135 -0.64 1.23 12.53
CA ALA A 135 0.79 1.49 12.36
C ALA A 135 1.07 2.96 12.04
N VAL A 136 0.30 3.60 11.16
CA VAL A 136 0.47 5.02 10.83
C VAL A 136 0.19 5.90 12.07
N TYR A 137 -0.81 5.57 12.88
CA TYR A 137 -1.04 6.26 14.15
C TYR A 137 0.11 6.04 15.15
N ALA A 138 0.69 4.84 15.20
CA ALA A 138 1.85 4.56 16.04
C ALA A 138 3.07 5.38 15.60
N GLU A 139 3.32 5.51 14.29
CA GLU A 139 4.39 6.36 13.75
C GLU A 139 4.17 7.83 14.11
N ARG A 140 2.92 8.31 14.09
CA ARG A 140 2.62 9.65 14.61
C ARG A 140 2.91 9.78 16.09
N HIS A 141 2.51 8.80 16.90
CA HIS A 141 2.73 8.83 18.34
C HIS A 141 4.22 8.88 18.71
N LYS A 142 5.09 8.31 17.86
CA LYS A 142 6.56 8.40 17.95
C LYS A 142 7.14 9.71 17.40
N HIS A 143 6.31 10.63 16.92
CA HIS A 143 6.72 11.87 16.24
C HIS A 143 7.57 11.65 14.98
N LEU A 144 7.40 10.52 14.29
CA LEU A 144 8.13 10.19 13.06
C LEU A 144 7.45 10.76 11.80
N ILE A 145 6.17 11.12 11.90
CA ILE A 145 5.43 11.81 10.84
C ILE A 145 4.70 13.04 11.37
N ASN A 146 4.49 14.01 10.47
CA ASN A 146 3.72 15.22 10.74
C ASN A 146 2.19 15.01 10.55
N ASP A 147 1.39 16.04 10.88
CA ASP A 147 -0.07 16.05 10.73
C ASP A 147 -0.55 15.87 9.29
N GLU A 148 0.13 16.48 8.34
CA GLU A 148 -0.26 16.46 6.92
C GLU A 148 -0.05 15.06 6.33
N THR A 149 1.10 14.44 6.61
CA THR A 149 1.42 13.06 6.21
C THR A 149 0.43 12.08 6.83
N LEU A 150 0.15 12.20 8.13
CA LEU A 150 -0.86 11.37 8.80
C LEU A 150 -2.23 11.49 8.11
N ARG A 151 -2.71 12.72 7.92
CA ARG A 151 -4.02 12.99 7.34
C ARG A 151 -4.12 12.44 5.93
N THR A 152 -3.07 12.61 5.13
CA THR A 152 -3.00 12.12 3.75
C THR A 152 -3.14 10.59 3.71
N ILE A 153 -2.29 9.87 4.45
CA ILE A 153 -2.29 8.41 4.44
C ILE A 153 -3.60 7.85 5.02
N VAL A 154 -4.08 8.38 6.15
CA VAL A 154 -5.33 7.89 6.77
C VAL A 154 -6.54 8.15 5.87
N SER A 155 -6.61 9.30 5.20
CA SER A 155 -7.65 9.60 4.22
C SER A 155 -7.69 8.57 3.08
N GLU A 156 -6.53 8.20 2.55
CA GLU A 156 -6.43 7.14 1.53
C GLU A 156 -6.93 5.79 2.05
N LEU A 157 -6.51 5.40 3.26
CA LEU A 157 -6.94 4.16 3.91
C LEU A 157 -8.44 4.14 4.19
N ASP A 158 -9.03 5.27 4.59
CA ASP A 158 -10.47 5.41 4.82
C ASP A 158 -11.26 5.21 3.53
N LEU A 159 -10.81 5.80 2.42
CA LEU A 159 -11.42 5.59 1.10
C LEU A 159 -11.33 4.13 0.65
N GLN A 160 -10.18 3.49 0.87
CA GLN A 160 -10.00 2.06 0.60
C GLN A 160 -10.94 1.21 1.46
N GLU A 161 -11.03 1.49 2.76
CA GLU A 161 -11.91 0.76 3.68
C GLU A 161 -13.38 0.88 3.27
N ILE A 162 -13.85 2.09 2.94
CA ILE A 162 -15.24 2.32 2.50
C ILE A 162 -15.54 1.51 1.23
N SER A 163 -14.64 1.57 0.24
CA SER A 163 -14.76 0.80 -1.00
C SER A 163 -14.82 -0.71 -0.72
N MET A 164 -13.94 -1.21 0.16
CA MET A 164 -13.87 -2.62 0.52
C MET A 164 -15.09 -3.08 1.32
N ARG A 165 -15.59 -2.30 2.27
CA ARG A 165 -16.82 -2.60 3.04
C ARG A 165 -18.03 -2.74 2.11
N LYS A 166 -18.15 -1.88 1.10
CA LYS A 166 -19.21 -2.00 0.08
C LYS A 166 -19.11 -3.32 -0.69
N ARG A 167 -17.90 -3.72 -1.09
CA ARG A 167 -17.66 -5.01 -1.76
C ARG A 167 -17.93 -6.20 -0.84
N GLN A 168 -17.56 -6.10 0.45
CA GLN A 168 -17.81 -7.13 1.45
C GLN A 168 -19.31 -7.44 1.55
N LEU A 169 -20.14 -6.40 1.64
CA LEU A 169 -21.59 -6.56 1.70
C LEU A 169 -22.13 -7.24 0.44
N ALA A 170 -21.67 -6.83 -0.75
CA ALA A 170 -22.07 -7.46 -2.00
C ALA A 170 -21.62 -8.94 -2.08
N ALA A 171 -20.40 -9.24 -1.66
CA ALA A 171 -19.83 -10.58 -1.65
C ALA A 171 -20.56 -11.51 -0.68
N ARG A 172 -20.85 -11.05 0.55
CA ARG A 172 -21.59 -11.82 1.56
C ARG A 172 -23.01 -12.14 1.11
N ARG A 173 -23.69 -11.19 0.46
CA ARG A 173 -25.00 -11.43 -0.19
C ARG A 173 -24.88 -12.48 -1.30
N ALA A 174 -23.90 -12.35 -2.18
CA ALA A 174 -23.70 -13.28 -3.29
C ALA A 174 -23.38 -14.72 -2.83
N ALA A 175 -22.70 -14.85 -1.68
CA ALA A 175 -22.39 -16.11 -1.01
C ALA A 175 -23.53 -16.66 -0.13
N GLY A 176 -24.64 -15.92 0.02
CA GLY A 176 -25.78 -16.34 0.85
C GLY A 176 -25.51 -16.32 2.36
N LEU A 177 -24.45 -15.64 2.82
CA LEU A 177 -24.02 -15.62 4.22
C LEU A 177 -24.89 -14.70 5.10
N ASP A 178 -25.54 -13.70 4.50
CA ASP A 178 -26.40 -12.76 5.24
C ASP A 178 -27.74 -13.41 5.66
N ALA A 179 -28.23 -14.41 4.92
CA ALA A 179 -29.48 -15.12 5.25
C ALA A 179 -29.33 -16.03 6.49
N LYS A 180 -28.15 -16.61 6.73
CA LYS A 180 -27.88 -17.46 7.89
C LYS A 180 -27.86 -16.68 9.21
N THR A 181 -27.42 -15.43 9.20
CA THR A 181 -27.33 -14.60 10.42
C THR A 181 -28.72 -14.22 10.94
N THR A 182 -29.67 -13.92 10.05
CA THR A 182 -31.05 -13.58 10.44
C THR A 182 -31.82 -14.77 11.02
N GLN A 183 -31.55 -15.99 10.55
CA GLN A 183 -32.24 -17.19 11.03
C GLN A 183 -31.73 -17.68 12.39
N GLN A 184 -30.49 -17.36 12.75
CA GLN A 184 -29.91 -17.67 14.05
C GLN A 184 -30.32 -16.66 15.14
N ALA A 185 -30.66 -15.42 14.76
CA ALA A 185 -31.20 -14.41 15.68
C ALA A 185 -32.70 -14.58 15.97
N ALA A 186 -33.45 -15.32 15.14
CA ALA A 186 -34.88 -15.61 15.33
C ALA A 186 -35.16 -16.95 16.02
N GLY A 187 -34.11 -17.70 16.38
CA GLY A 187 -34.19 -19.04 17.00
C GLY A 187 -33.78 -19.09 18.48
N HIS A 188 -33.63 -17.93 19.12
CA HIS A 188 -33.40 -17.80 20.56
C HIS A 188 -34.56 -17.06 21.23
#